data_AF-A0A3D6BS58-F1
#
_entry.id   AF-A0A3D6BS58-F1
#
_cell.length_a   1.000
_cell.length_b   1.000
_cell.length_c   1.000
_cell.angle_alpha   90.00
_cell.angle_beta   90.00
_cell.angle_gamma   90.00
#
_symmetry.space_group_name_H-M   'P 1'
#
loop_
_entity.id
_entity.type
_entity.pdbx_description
1 polymer ?
#
loop_
_entity_poly.entity_id
_entity_poly.type
_entity_poly.pdbx_seq_one_letter_code
_entity_poly.pdbx_strand_id
1 'polypeptide(L)'
;MPKLDFDVITLGHGSGGSLTNKLLDSGVFDLLSNDVLDKRHDGAFLELNGKMAFSTDSFLVSPIFFPGGNIGELAVNGTVNDIAMCGAIPKYLSLSFILEEGLK
;
A
#
# COMPACT_ATOMS: atom_id res chain seq x y z
N MET A 1 2.56 -11.64 -10.78
CA MET A 1 3.05 -11.23 -9.45
C MET A 1 4.54 -11.01 -9.52
N PRO A 2 5.07 -10.03 -8.79
CA PRO A 2 6.50 -9.76 -8.75
C PRO A 2 7.22 -10.97 -8.17
N LYS A 3 8.45 -11.19 -8.63
CA LYS A 3 9.27 -12.30 -8.17
C LYS A 3 10.20 -11.76 -7.10
N LEU A 4 9.89 -12.05 -5.84
CA LEU A 4 10.74 -11.70 -4.70
C LEU A 4 11.95 -12.64 -4.68
N ASP A 5 13.11 -12.14 -4.24
CA ASP A 5 14.34 -12.92 -4.06
C ASP A 5 14.40 -13.65 -2.71
N PHE A 6 13.30 -13.66 -1.96
CA PHE A 6 13.13 -14.30 -0.66
C PHE A 6 11.77 -15.00 -0.57
N ASP A 7 11.72 -16.07 0.21
CA ASP A 7 10.51 -16.90 0.40
C ASP A 7 9.66 -16.49 1.61
N VAL A 8 10.20 -15.62 2.48
CA VAL A 8 9.57 -15.27 3.76
C VAL A 8 9.99 -13.87 4.22
N ILE A 9 9.06 -13.15 4.85
CA ILE A 9 9.34 -11.91 5.56
C ILE A 9 10.19 -12.21 6.80
N THR A 10 11.19 -11.37 7.01
CA THR A 10 12.12 -11.42 8.15
C THR A 10 12.20 -10.03 8.77
N LEU A 11 12.65 -9.93 10.02
CA LEU A 11 12.87 -8.61 10.65
C LEU A 11 13.80 -7.69 9.83
N GLY A 12 14.72 -8.27 9.04
CA GLY A 12 15.59 -7.52 8.14
C GLY A 12 14.83 -6.70 7.11
N HIS A 13 13.67 -7.16 6.64
CA HIS A 13 12.82 -6.44 5.69
C HIS A 13 12.13 -5.20 6.29
N GLY A 14 12.04 -5.10 7.62
CA GLY A 14 11.53 -3.93 8.36
C GLY A 14 12.62 -3.01 8.92
N SER A 15 13.90 -3.26 8.62
CA SER A 15 15.03 -2.56 9.25
C SER A 15 15.36 -1.18 8.65
N GLY A 16 14.80 -0.83 7.49
CA GLY A 16 15.14 0.36 6.72
C GLY A 16 16.43 0.22 5.89
N GLY A 17 17.05 -0.97 5.87
CA GLY A 17 18.29 -1.24 5.15
C GLY A 17 18.09 -1.79 3.74
N SER A 18 19.12 -2.49 3.24
CA SER A 18 19.13 -3.10 1.91
C SER A 18 17.95 -4.06 1.67
N LEU A 19 17.58 -4.86 2.68
CA LEU A 19 16.45 -5.80 2.57
C LEU A 19 15.09 -5.07 2.48
N THR A 20 14.91 -3.97 3.21
CA THR A 20 13.71 -3.13 3.08
C THR A 20 13.61 -2.55 1.68
N ASN A 21 14.70 -2.00 1.14
CA ASN A 21 14.71 -1.48 -0.22
C ASN A 21 14.38 -2.57 -1.25
N LYS A 22 14.94 -3.78 -1.12
CA LYS A 22 14.61 -4.90 -2.01
C LYS A 22 13.14 -5.31 -1.99
N LEU A 23 12.55 -5.41 -0.79
CA LEU A 23 11.11 -5.69 -0.63
C LEU A 23 10.27 -4.61 -1.32
N LEU A 24 10.60 -3.34 -1.11
CA LEU A 24 9.86 -2.23 -1.70
C LEU A 24 10.06 -2.13 -3.21
N ASP A 25 11.28 -2.29 -3.72
CA ASP A 25 11.60 -2.23 -5.15
C ASP A 25 10.80 -3.27 -5.94
N SER A 26 11.04 -4.55 -5.62
CA SER A 26 10.45 -5.65 -6.36
C SER A 26 8.96 -5.84 -6.07
N GLY A 27 8.51 -5.54 -4.85
CA GLY A 27 7.14 -5.80 -4.41
C GLY A 27 6.18 -4.63 -4.63
N VAL A 28 6.59 -3.41 -4.26
CA VAL A 28 5.68 -2.26 -4.13
C VAL A 28 5.87 -1.27 -5.26
N PHE A 29 7.09 -0.77 -5.46
CA PHE A 29 7.40 0.26 -6.44
C PHE A 29 7.18 -0.26 -7.87
N ASP A 30 7.63 -1.46 -8.20
CA ASP A 30 7.41 -2.03 -9.54
C ASP A 30 5.92 -2.23 -9.86
N LEU A 31 5.11 -2.63 -8.88
CA LEU A 31 3.67 -2.88 -9.08
C LEU A 31 2.82 -1.62 -9.10
N LEU A 32 3.19 -0.62 -8.30
CA LEU A 32 2.42 0.61 -8.08
C LEU A 32 3.09 1.83 -8.73
N SER A 33 4.07 1.61 -9.63
CA SER A 33 4.87 2.64 -10.28
C SER A 33 4.00 3.73 -10.90
N ASN A 34 4.38 4.96 -10.63
CA ASN A 34 3.79 6.17 -11.18
C ASN A 34 4.74 7.35 -10.93
N ASP A 35 4.54 8.45 -11.67
CA ASP A 35 5.42 9.62 -11.62
C ASP A 35 5.62 10.21 -10.21
N VAL A 36 4.66 10.03 -9.30
CA VAL A 36 4.72 10.51 -7.91
C VAL A 36 5.53 9.54 -7.05
N LEU A 37 5.20 8.24 -7.09
CA LEU A 37 5.84 7.22 -6.26
C LEU A 37 7.30 6.99 -6.66
N ASP A 38 7.60 7.07 -7.96
CA ASP A 38 8.92 6.79 -8.51
C ASP A 38 9.99 7.83 -8.11
N LYS A 39 9.58 8.95 -7.49
CA LYS A 39 10.50 9.94 -6.91
C LYS A 39 11.18 9.44 -5.64
N ARG A 40 10.56 8.50 -4.91
CA ARG A 40 11.13 7.82 -3.73
C ARG A 40 11.69 8.79 -2.67
N HIS A 41 11.03 9.93 -2.48
CA HIS A 41 11.32 10.86 -1.39
C HIS A 41 10.62 10.40 -0.10
N ASP A 42 10.95 11.03 1.02
CA ASP A 42 10.28 10.80 2.32
C ASP A 42 8.79 11.19 2.32
N GLY A 43 8.29 11.80 1.24
CA GLY A 43 6.91 12.14 1.02
C GLY A 43 6.58 12.36 -0.46
N ALA A 44 5.29 12.51 -0.76
CA ALA A 44 4.79 12.75 -2.10
C ALA A 44 4.36 14.22 -2.28
N PHE A 45 4.72 14.83 -3.40
CA PHE A 45 4.14 16.10 -3.82
C PHE A 45 2.83 15.83 -4.54
N LEU A 46 1.72 16.40 -4.05
CA LEU A 46 0.37 16.20 -4.59
C LEU A 46 -0.21 17.53 -5.04
N GLU A 47 -0.68 17.59 -6.29
CA GLU A 47 -1.46 18.72 -6.77
C GLU A 47 -2.93 18.51 -6.41
N LEU A 48 -3.44 19.35 -5.52
CA LEU A 48 -4.81 19.28 -5.01
C LEU A 48 -5.47 20.66 -5.13
N ASN A 49 -6.52 20.74 -5.93
CA ASN A 49 -7.23 22.00 -6.19
C ASN A 49 -8.62 21.97 -5.55
N GLY A 50 -8.93 23.00 -4.75
CA GLY A 50 -10.25 23.15 -4.13
C GLY A 50 -10.43 22.37 -2.83
N LYS A 51 -11.68 21.98 -2.52
CA LYS A 51 -12.02 21.27 -1.28
C LYS A 51 -11.64 19.79 -1.39
N MET A 52 -11.01 19.27 -0.34
CA MET A 52 -10.54 17.89 -0.27
C MET A 52 -11.27 17.11 0.82
N ALA A 53 -11.41 15.80 0.59
CA ALA A 53 -11.74 14.83 1.63
C ALA A 53 -10.50 13.98 1.91
N PHE A 54 -10.31 13.59 3.17
CA PHE A 54 -9.21 12.76 3.64
C PHE A 54 -9.78 11.73 4.61
N SER A 55 -9.48 10.46 4.37
CA SER A 55 -9.84 9.32 5.22
C SER A 55 -8.65 8.37 5.29
N THR A 56 -8.61 7.55 6.34
CA THR A 56 -7.65 6.47 6.52
C THR A 56 -8.33 5.34 7.26
N ASP A 57 -7.98 4.11 6.89
CA ASP A 57 -8.47 2.90 7.53
C ASP A 57 -7.35 1.89 7.73
N SER A 58 -7.52 1.05 8.74
CA SER A 58 -6.69 -0.13 8.97
C SER A 58 -7.50 -1.39 8.70
N PHE A 59 -6.94 -2.33 7.96
CA PHE A 59 -7.62 -3.55 7.55
C PHE A 59 -6.95 -4.76 8.20
N LEU A 60 -7.72 -5.54 8.98
CA LEU A 60 -7.25 -6.71 9.74
C LEU A 60 -8.09 -7.96 9.46
N VAL A 61 -8.64 -8.09 8.25
CA VAL A 61 -9.52 -9.21 7.88
C VAL A 61 -8.78 -10.55 7.92
N SER A 62 -9.46 -11.59 8.39
CA SER A 62 -8.98 -12.97 8.41
C SER A 62 -10.07 -13.92 7.91
N PRO A 63 -9.78 -14.83 6.94
CA PRO A 63 -8.48 -15.02 6.29
C PRO A 63 -8.09 -13.85 5.36
N ILE A 64 -6.80 -13.74 5.01
CA ILE A 64 -6.28 -12.70 4.09
C ILE A 64 -6.96 -12.78 2.71
N PHE A 65 -7.25 -13.99 2.26
CA PHE A 65 -7.99 -14.29 1.02
C PHE A 65 -9.28 -15.02 1.38
N PHE A 66 -10.41 -14.55 0.84
CA PHE A 66 -11.74 -15.06 1.17
C PHE A 66 -12.61 -15.13 -0.10
N PRO A 67 -13.72 -15.89 -0.08
CA PRO A 67 -14.65 -15.91 -1.22
C PRO A 67 -15.15 -14.49 -1.55
N GLY A 68 -14.83 -14.01 -2.75
CA GLY A 68 -15.23 -12.68 -3.21
C GLY A 68 -14.20 -11.56 -3.02
N GLY A 69 -13.01 -11.84 -2.47
CA GLY A 69 -11.92 -10.86 -2.47
C GLY A 69 -10.73 -11.19 -1.57
N ASN A 70 -9.94 -10.16 -1.26
CA ASN A 70 -8.78 -10.27 -0.38
C ASN A 70 -8.56 -8.97 0.40
N ILE A 71 -7.63 -8.99 1.36
CA ILE A 71 -7.28 -7.81 2.18
C ILE A 71 -6.87 -6.59 1.35
N GLY A 72 -6.19 -6.77 0.21
CA GLY A 72 -5.75 -5.68 -0.66
C GLY A 72 -6.91 -5.03 -1.40
N GLU A 73 -7.83 -5.83 -1.95
CA GLU A 73 -9.08 -5.33 -2.52
C GLU A 73 -9.92 -4.60 -1.49
N LEU A 74 -10.03 -5.15 -0.28
CA LEU A 74 -10.76 -4.50 0.81
C LEU A 74 -10.11 -3.16 1.20
N ALA A 75 -8.77 -3.12 1.27
CA ALA A 75 -8.04 -1.93 1.64
C ALA A 75 -8.24 -0.78 0.64
N VAL A 76 -8.12 -1.08 -0.66
CA VAL A 76 -8.32 -0.09 -1.72
C VAL A 76 -9.80 0.32 -1.79
N ASN A 77 -10.71 -0.64 -1.91
CA ASN A 77 -12.14 -0.35 -2.10
C ASN A 77 -12.74 0.35 -0.88
N GLY A 78 -12.37 -0.04 0.34
CA GLY A 78 -12.83 0.58 1.59
C GLY A 78 -12.47 2.06 1.63
N THR A 79 -11.20 2.39 1.49
CA THR A 79 -10.73 3.78 1.55
C THR A 79 -11.27 4.62 0.37
N VAL A 80 -11.39 4.04 -0.83
CA VAL A 80 -12.01 4.71 -2.00
C VAL A 80 -13.48 5.03 -1.72
N ASN A 81 -14.23 4.09 -1.14
CA ASN A 81 -15.64 4.27 -0.82
C ASN A 81 -15.85 5.38 0.21
N ASP A 82 -15.03 5.45 1.25
CA ASP A 82 -15.07 6.49 2.28
C ASP A 82 -14.96 7.90 1.69
N ILE A 83 -13.98 8.09 0.81
CA ILE A 83 -13.77 9.36 0.11
C ILE A 83 -14.96 9.66 -0.82
N ALA A 84 -15.47 8.65 -1.54
CA ALA A 84 -16.63 8.80 -2.41
C ALA A 84 -17.92 9.16 -1.65
N MET A 85 -18.13 8.58 -0.46
CA MET A 85 -19.29 8.89 0.40
C MET A 85 -19.24 10.33 0.95
N CYS A 86 -18.05 10.93 1.04
CA CYS A 86 -17.90 12.36 1.32
C CYS A 86 -18.26 13.26 0.13
N GLY A 87 -18.64 12.69 -1.02
CA GLY A 87 -18.91 13.42 -2.26
C GLY A 87 -17.65 13.91 -2.99
N ALA A 88 -16.47 13.37 -2.65
CA ALA A 88 -15.21 13.70 -3.29
C ALA A 88 -14.81 12.65 -4.34
N ILE A 89 -13.94 13.04 -5.26
CA ILE A 89 -13.32 12.11 -6.23
C ILE A 89 -11.98 11.65 -5.65
N PRO A 90 -11.79 10.36 -5.34
CA PRO A 90 -10.51 9.83 -4.88
C PRO A 90 -9.43 10.05 -5.95
N LYS A 91 -8.26 10.57 -5.55
CA LYS A 91 -7.14 10.87 -6.45
C LYS A 91 -5.86 10.13 -6.11
N TYR A 92 -5.58 9.96 -4.81
CA TYR A 92 -4.34 9.38 -4.31
C TYR A 92 -4.65 8.47 -3.12
N LEU A 93 -3.84 7.43 -2.95
CA LEU A 93 -3.85 6.55 -1.78
C LEU A 93 -2.42 6.44 -1.24
N SER A 94 -2.27 6.48 0.08
CA SER A 94 -1.08 5.99 0.75
C SER A 94 -1.29 4.51 1.12
N LEU A 95 -0.19 3.78 1.31
CA LEU A 95 -0.22 2.38 1.67
C LEU A 95 0.81 2.13 2.77
N SER A 96 0.37 1.43 3.82
CA SER A 96 1.22 1.01 4.93
C SER A 96 1.01 -0.47 5.18
N PHE A 97 2.10 -1.20 5.35
CA PHE A 97 2.08 -2.62 5.65
C PHE A 97 2.63 -2.85 7.06
N ILE A 98 1.93 -3.67 7.83
CA ILE A 98 2.45 -4.28 9.06
C ILE A 98 2.51 -5.78 8.76
N LEU A 99 3.72 -6.29 8.55
CA LEU A 99 3.96 -7.68 8.17
C LEU A 99 4.60 -8.42 9.33
N GLU A 100 4.09 -9.61 9.62
CA GLU A 100 4.66 -10.51 10.63
C GLU A 100 5.91 -11.21 10.06
N GLU A 101 6.95 -11.35 10.87
CA GLU A 101 8.08 -12.23 10.52
C GLU A 101 7.58 -13.67 10.39
N GLY A 102 8.00 -14.36 9.30
CA GLY A 102 7.48 -15.69 8.98
C GLY A 102 6.34 -15.69 7.97
N LEU A 103 5.80 -14.52 7.60
CA LEU A 103 4.81 -14.41 6.52
C LEU A 103 5.42 -14.81 5.18
N LYS A 104 4.74 -15.68 4.44
CA LYS A 104 5.16 -16.20 3.12
C LYS A 104 4.39 -15.54 1.99
#